data_AF-A0A8T5L9M7-F1
#
_entry.id   AF-A0A8T5L9M7-F1
#
_cell.length_a   1.000
_cell.length_b   1.000
_cell.length_c   1.000
_cell.angle_alpha   90.00
_cell.angle_beta   90.00
_cell.angle_gamma   90.00
#
_symmetry.space_group_name_H-M   'P 1'
#
loop_
_entity.id
_entity.type
_entity.pdbx_description
1 polymer ?
#
loop_
_entity_poly.entity_id
_entity_poly.type
_entity_poly.pdbx_seq_one_letter_code
_entity_poly.pdbx_strand_id
1 'polypeptide(L)'
;VFGSGKNAAIEYDTTQTPDSWLFGVPALSNALIVCEKADMGVDFAHAQQTNPTLFIQSADATDVTQWIGICHDQTNAAFTRGKGIFSFDAGIATAGGIISGINAQTGTTYTPVLGDAGKVVTLDNANPIAVTVPLNAAVAYPIGINIDFFQKGAGKVTFAGDGGVTVSSRGGCLSIADQYVGVTLIKMDTDTWYLVGDLKV
;
A
#
# COMPACT_ATOMS: atom_id res chain seq x y z
N VAL A 1 3.92 27.02 32.94
CA VAL A 1 4.89 27.85 32.19
C VAL A 1 5.74 26.92 31.35
N PHE A 2 5.75 27.09 30.03
CA PHE A 2 6.45 26.24 29.07
C PHE A 2 7.98 26.43 29.15
N GLY A 3 8.60 25.88 30.19
CA GLY A 3 10.04 25.99 30.42
C GLY A 3 10.47 27.36 30.97
N SER A 4 11.76 27.52 31.19
CA SER A 4 12.39 28.69 31.80
C SER A 4 12.93 29.73 30.78
N GLY A 5 12.50 29.66 29.51
CA GLY A 5 12.94 30.57 28.44
C GLY A 5 11.97 30.61 27.26
N LYS A 6 12.19 31.53 26.30
CA LYS A 6 11.39 31.73 25.07
C LYS A 6 11.52 30.57 24.04
N ASN A 7 11.77 29.35 24.50
CA ASN A 7 12.23 28.24 23.66
C ASN A 7 11.08 27.42 23.07
N ALA A 8 9.91 27.41 23.71
CA ALA A 8 8.68 26.84 23.17
C ALA A 8 7.49 27.68 23.64
N ALA A 9 6.43 27.76 22.85
CA ALA A 9 5.25 28.57 23.15
C ALA A 9 3.96 27.86 22.73
N ILE A 10 2.88 28.06 23.48
CA ILE A 10 1.52 27.79 23.05
C ILE A 10 0.72 29.08 23.23
N GLU A 11 0.15 29.60 22.16
CA GLU A 11 -0.58 30.86 22.17
C GLU A 11 -1.78 30.85 21.22
N TYR A 12 -2.76 31.70 21.51
CA TYR A 12 -3.79 32.06 20.53
C TYR A 12 -3.32 33.30 19.80
N ASP A 13 -2.89 33.14 18.55
CA ASP A 13 -2.27 34.17 17.75
C ASP A 13 -3.29 34.86 16.86
N THR A 14 -3.42 36.17 17.06
CA THR A 14 -4.33 37.06 16.32
C THR A 14 -3.64 37.77 15.14
N THR A 15 -2.37 37.41 14.88
CA THR A 15 -1.62 37.89 13.71
C THR A 15 -1.78 36.96 12.52
N GLN A 16 -2.14 35.69 12.74
CA GLN A 16 -2.57 34.76 11.70
C GLN A 16 -3.88 35.24 11.05
N THR A 17 -4.14 34.81 9.82
CA THR A 17 -5.42 35.10 9.13
C THR A 17 -5.98 33.82 8.53
N PRO A 18 -6.99 33.17 9.16
CA PRO A 18 -7.65 33.56 10.40
C PRO A 18 -6.82 33.30 11.66
N ASP A 19 -7.14 34.01 12.75
CA ASP A 19 -6.59 33.81 14.09
C ASP A 19 -6.60 32.32 14.47
N SER A 20 -5.50 31.83 15.05
CA SER A 20 -5.33 30.40 15.29
C SER A 20 -4.50 30.09 16.53
N TRP A 21 -4.60 28.84 16.99
CA TRP A 21 -3.72 28.32 18.02
C TRP A 21 -2.36 27.96 17.43
N LEU A 22 -1.27 28.46 18.02
CA LEU A 22 0.09 28.17 17.61
C LEU A 22 0.81 27.33 18.67
N PHE A 23 1.62 26.37 18.18
CA PHE A 23 2.56 25.57 18.96
C PHE A 23 3.97 25.82 18.41
N GLY A 24 4.71 26.73 19.05
CA GLY A 24 6.09 27.06 18.67
C GLY A 24 7.09 26.10 19.31
N VAL A 25 7.94 25.48 18.49
CA VAL A 25 9.01 24.56 18.91
C VAL A 25 10.40 25.21 18.75
N PRO A 26 11.41 24.83 19.56
CA PRO A 26 12.73 25.45 19.52
C PRO A 26 13.54 25.00 18.30
N ALA A 27 14.34 25.88 17.70
CA ALA A 27 15.27 25.54 16.61
C ALA A 27 16.33 24.47 16.99
N LEU A 28 16.55 24.23 18.28
CA LEU A 28 17.48 23.21 18.78
C LEU A 28 16.97 21.77 18.55
N SER A 29 15.65 21.55 18.53
CA SER A 29 15.05 20.24 18.25
C SER A 29 14.09 20.26 17.06
N ASN A 30 13.34 21.35 16.90
CA ASN A 30 12.18 21.51 16.02
C ASN A 30 11.12 20.41 16.20
N ALA A 31 11.02 19.83 17.39
CA ALA A 31 10.13 18.70 17.66
C ALA A 31 9.02 19.06 18.65
N LEU A 32 7.78 18.71 18.31
CA LEU A 32 6.65 18.60 19.23
C LEU A 32 6.39 17.12 19.49
N ILE A 33 6.48 16.66 20.73
CA ILE A 33 6.33 15.23 21.07
C ILE A 33 5.07 15.02 21.89
N VAL A 34 4.23 14.09 21.44
CA VAL A 34 3.12 13.53 22.21
C VAL A 34 3.55 12.15 22.69
N CYS A 35 3.58 11.97 24.00
CA CYS A 35 3.86 10.69 24.65
C CYS A 35 2.88 10.45 25.81
N GLU A 36 2.90 9.25 26.37
CA GLU A 36 2.14 8.96 27.58
C GLU A 36 2.71 9.71 28.79
N LYS A 37 1.86 9.96 29.80
CA LYS A 37 2.26 10.71 30.98
C LYS A 37 3.40 10.01 31.76
N ALA A 38 3.40 8.68 31.77
CA ALA A 38 4.46 7.88 32.41
C ALA A 38 5.83 8.12 31.76
N ASP A 39 5.84 8.45 30.47
CA ASP A 39 7.04 8.51 29.65
C ASP A 39 7.60 9.93 29.47
N MET A 40 7.02 10.93 30.14
CA MET A 40 7.52 12.31 30.06
C MET A 40 8.97 12.48 30.57
N GLY A 41 9.51 11.48 31.28
CA GLY A 41 10.91 11.43 31.71
C GLY A 41 11.84 10.65 30.79
N VAL A 42 11.31 10.03 29.73
CA VAL A 42 12.06 9.22 28.77
C VAL A 42 12.74 10.12 27.74
N ASP A 43 14.02 9.86 27.46
CA ASP A 43 14.70 10.45 26.31
C ASP A 43 14.39 9.62 25.07
N PHE A 44 13.50 10.14 24.23
CA PHE A 44 13.10 9.48 22.99
C PHE A 44 14.15 9.54 21.86
N ALA A 45 15.26 10.26 22.06
CA ALA A 45 16.43 10.27 21.17
C ALA A 45 16.12 10.57 19.69
N HIS A 46 15.12 11.41 19.40
CA HIS A 46 14.89 11.90 18.03
C HIS A 46 16.08 12.69 17.53
N ALA A 47 16.48 12.47 16.28
CA ALA A 47 17.49 13.30 15.63
C ALA A 47 17.01 14.76 15.56
N GLN A 48 17.96 15.71 15.49
CA GLN A 48 17.63 17.12 15.29
C GLN A 48 16.81 17.29 14.01
N GLN A 49 15.63 17.92 14.12
CA GLN A 49 14.76 18.15 12.98
C GLN A 49 15.15 19.44 12.25
N THR A 50 15.16 19.39 10.92
CA THR A 50 15.42 20.55 10.07
C THR A 50 14.18 21.42 9.85
N ASN A 51 12.99 20.87 10.12
CA ASN A 51 11.69 21.54 10.03
C ASN A 51 10.86 21.19 11.27
N PRO A 52 9.85 21.99 11.63
CA PRO A 52 8.91 21.62 12.69
C PRO A 52 8.26 20.26 12.43
N THR A 53 8.44 19.32 13.35
CA THR A 53 7.94 17.95 13.25
C THR A 53 7.13 17.60 14.48
N LEU A 54 5.91 17.09 14.26
CA LEU A 54 5.12 16.42 15.30
C LEU A 54 5.54 14.95 15.35
N PHE A 55 5.84 14.45 16.54
CA PHE A 55 6.00 13.02 16.82
C PHE A 55 4.92 12.54 17.79
N ILE A 56 4.37 11.36 17.54
CA ILE A 56 3.53 10.62 18.50
C ILE A 56 4.26 9.32 18.82
N GLN A 57 4.56 9.13 20.10
CA GLN A 57 5.24 7.94 20.62
C GLN A 57 4.26 6.82 20.92
N SER A 58 4.72 5.58 20.72
CA SER A 58 4.08 4.41 21.32
C SER A 58 4.16 4.51 22.86
N ALA A 59 3.19 3.91 23.54
CA ALA A 59 3.20 3.78 25.00
C ALA A 59 4.15 2.65 25.44
N ASP A 60 5.43 2.83 25.14
CA ASP A 60 6.52 1.91 25.45
C ASP A 60 7.82 2.66 25.68
N ALA A 61 8.04 3.08 26.93
CA ALA A 61 9.29 3.70 27.39
C ALA A 61 10.56 2.87 27.10
N THR A 62 10.43 1.56 26.84
CA THR A 62 11.58 0.68 26.65
C THR A 62 12.04 0.60 25.20
N ASP A 63 11.19 0.95 24.24
CA ASP A 63 11.54 1.03 22.81
C ASP A 63 11.16 2.41 22.23
N VAL A 64 12.09 3.36 22.41
CA VAL A 64 11.97 4.74 21.90
C VAL A 64 11.93 4.86 20.37
N THR A 65 12.09 3.76 19.65
CA THR A 65 12.12 3.75 18.17
C THR A 65 10.74 3.50 17.55
N GLN A 66 9.67 3.46 18.34
CA GLN A 66 8.30 3.22 17.87
C GLN A 66 7.47 4.50 17.90
N TRP A 67 7.30 5.13 16.74
CA TRP A 67 6.63 6.42 16.63
C TRP A 67 6.08 6.68 15.23
N ILE A 68 5.19 7.67 15.12
CA ILE A 68 4.78 8.32 13.87
C ILE A 68 5.20 9.80 13.88
N GLY A 69 5.62 10.31 12.74
CA GLY A 69 6.10 11.68 12.53
C GLY A 69 5.38 12.38 11.39
N ILE A 70 5.14 13.68 11.52
CA ILE A 70 4.54 14.52 10.49
C ILE A 70 5.27 15.86 10.42
N CYS A 71 5.72 16.26 9.24
CA CYS A 71 6.30 17.58 8.99
C CYS A 71 6.05 18.05 7.55
N HIS A 72 6.36 19.32 7.27
CA HIS A 72 6.49 19.83 5.91
C HIS A 72 7.96 20.20 5.68
N ASP A 73 8.60 19.59 4.69
CA ASP A 73 10.06 19.70 4.46
C ASP A 73 10.45 20.91 3.60
N GLN A 74 9.64 21.97 3.64
CA GLN A 74 9.61 23.11 2.72
C GLN A 74 9.03 22.81 1.33
N THR A 75 9.10 21.57 0.85
CA THR A 75 8.60 21.20 -0.49
C THR A 75 7.36 20.30 -0.42
N ASN A 76 7.37 19.33 0.49
CA ASN A 76 6.42 18.24 0.58
C ASN A 76 5.90 18.09 2.01
N ALA A 77 4.66 17.62 2.13
CA ALA A 77 4.18 17.01 3.36
C ALA A 77 4.81 15.61 3.51
N ALA A 78 5.44 15.35 4.65
CA ALA A 78 6.08 14.08 4.97
C ALA A 78 5.37 13.38 6.14
N PHE A 79 5.03 12.11 5.95
CA PHE A 79 4.54 11.21 6.99
C PHE A 79 5.59 10.11 7.21
N THR A 80 6.20 10.10 8.37
CA THR A 80 7.31 9.22 8.71
C THR A 80 6.96 8.32 9.89
N ARG A 81 7.71 7.23 10.07
CA ARG A 81 7.57 6.33 11.20
C ARG A 81 8.91 5.79 11.64
N GLY A 82 8.96 5.39 12.90
CA GLY A 82 10.00 4.51 13.42
C GLY A 82 9.73 3.05 13.01
N LYS A 83 10.00 2.10 13.91
CA LYS A 83 9.70 0.68 13.70
C LYS A 83 8.19 0.44 13.47
N GLY A 84 7.88 -0.65 12.76
CA GLY A 84 6.52 -1.07 12.45
C GLY A 84 6.02 -0.62 11.07
N ILE A 85 4.70 -0.69 10.87
CA ILE A 85 4.01 -0.26 9.64
C ILE A 85 3.00 0.84 9.96
N PHE A 86 2.61 1.61 8.94
CA PHE A 86 1.37 2.38 9.04
C PHE A 86 0.21 1.39 8.94
N SER A 87 -0.56 1.28 10.02
CA SER A 87 -1.78 0.48 10.04
C SER A 87 -2.96 1.39 9.74
N PHE A 88 -3.78 1.00 8.77
CA PHE A 88 -5.04 1.67 8.46
C PHE A 88 -6.16 0.67 8.74
N ASP A 89 -7.10 1.05 9.61
CA ASP A 89 -8.23 0.20 9.98
C ASP A 89 -9.20 0.14 8.78
N ALA A 90 -9.08 -0.93 7.99
CA ALA A 90 -9.67 -1.14 6.66
C ALA A 90 -9.16 -0.23 5.52
N GLY A 91 -8.35 -0.83 4.63
CA GLY A 91 -8.20 -0.41 3.24
C GLY A 91 -7.36 0.85 3.02
N ILE A 92 -6.09 0.68 2.69
CA ILE A 92 -5.44 1.63 1.79
C ILE A 92 -6.19 1.54 0.45
N ALA A 93 -6.91 2.58 0.06
CA ALA A 93 -7.43 2.73 -1.31
C ALA A 93 -6.30 3.25 -2.21
N THR A 94 -5.29 2.41 -2.48
CA THR A 94 -4.29 2.75 -3.50
C THR A 94 -4.78 2.29 -4.87
N ALA A 95 -4.86 3.21 -5.82
CA ALA A 95 -5.03 2.92 -7.24
C ALA A 95 -3.76 2.30 -7.89
N GLY A 96 -2.87 1.70 -7.09
CA GLY A 96 -1.60 1.13 -7.56
C GLY A 96 -0.56 0.99 -6.44
N GLY A 97 -0.18 -0.25 -6.15
CA GLY A 97 1.16 -0.58 -5.63
C GLY A 97 1.45 -0.38 -4.14
N ILE A 98 0.94 -1.28 -3.29
CA ILE A 98 1.83 -2.00 -2.37
C ILE A 98 1.72 -3.45 -2.84
N ILE A 99 2.85 -4.10 -3.16
CA ILE A 99 2.89 -5.51 -3.58
C ILE A 99 2.08 -6.33 -2.58
N SER A 100 0.91 -6.81 -3.00
CA SER A 100 -0.08 -7.36 -2.08
C SER A 100 0.14 -8.87 -1.89
N GLY A 101 1.38 -9.31 -1.70
CA GLY A 101 1.70 -10.71 -1.38
C GLY A 101 1.38 -11.74 -2.48
N ILE A 102 1.48 -13.02 -2.11
CA ILE A 102 1.24 -14.18 -2.98
C ILE A 102 -0.10 -14.81 -2.62
N ASN A 103 -0.98 -15.02 -3.61
CA ASN A 103 -2.17 -15.84 -3.48
C ASN A 103 -1.92 -17.22 -4.10
N ALA A 104 -1.76 -18.25 -3.26
CA ALA A 104 -1.52 -19.61 -3.73
C ALA A 104 -2.83 -20.34 -4.07
N GLN A 105 -2.95 -20.75 -5.34
CA GLN A 105 -4.11 -21.47 -5.87
C GLN A 105 -3.69 -22.86 -6.33
N THR A 106 -4.37 -23.89 -5.80
CA THR A 106 -4.09 -25.30 -6.11
C THR A 106 -5.26 -26.02 -6.78
N GLY A 107 -6.35 -25.32 -7.08
CA GLY A 107 -7.53 -25.87 -7.76
C GLY A 107 -7.29 -26.09 -9.26
N THR A 108 -8.25 -26.74 -9.92
CA THR A 108 -8.30 -26.88 -11.39
C THR A 108 -9.11 -25.77 -12.06
N THR A 109 -9.68 -24.87 -11.27
CA THR A 109 -10.35 -23.65 -11.74
C THR A 109 -9.99 -22.50 -10.81
N TYR A 110 -9.97 -21.30 -11.36
CA TYR A 110 -9.79 -20.08 -10.58
C TYR A 110 -10.54 -18.91 -11.21
N THR A 111 -11.26 -18.14 -10.41
CA THR A 111 -11.84 -16.85 -10.82
C THR A 111 -11.24 -15.79 -9.92
N PRO A 112 -10.44 -14.84 -10.44
CA PRO A 112 -9.83 -13.81 -9.61
C PRO A 112 -10.90 -12.99 -8.88
N VAL A 113 -10.59 -12.60 -7.66
CA VAL A 113 -11.44 -11.75 -6.81
C VAL A 113 -10.80 -10.37 -6.62
N LEU A 114 -11.58 -9.38 -6.18
CA LEU A 114 -11.06 -8.01 -6.02
C LEU A 114 -9.79 -7.95 -5.15
N GLY A 115 -9.68 -8.85 -4.17
CA GLY A 115 -8.51 -9.01 -3.32
C GLY A 115 -7.23 -9.48 -4.02
N ASP A 116 -7.26 -9.88 -5.30
CA ASP A 116 -6.08 -10.22 -6.11
C ASP A 116 -5.45 -9.04 -6.84
N ALA A 117 -6.10 -7.88 -6.82
CA ALA A 117 -5.59 -6.64 -7.39
C ALA A 117 -4.17 -6.36 -6.87
N GLY A 118 -3.18 -6.28 -7.77
CA GLY A 118 -1.77 -6.02 -7.46
C GLY A 118 -1.03 -7.18 -6.77
N LYS A 119 -1.59 -8.40 -6.78
CA LYS A 119 -0.95 -9.62 -6.24
C LYS A 119 -0.29 -10.47 -7.33
N VAL A 120 0.54 -11.41 -6.88
CA VAL A 120 0.95 -12.58 -7.67
C VAL A 120 0.08 -13.77 -7.28
N VAL A 121 -0.70 -14.29 -8.21
CA VAL A 121 -1.46 -15.54 -8.08
C VAL A 121 -0.59 -16.68 -8.59
N THR A 122 -0.15 -17.59 -7.72
CA THR A 122 0.58 -18.79 -8.13
C THR A 122 -0.38 -19.95 -8.34
N LEU A 123 -0.30 -20.61 -9.49
CA LEU A 123 -1.18 -21.70 -9.89
C LEU A 123 -0.40 -23.02 -9.84
N ASP A 124 -0.70 -23.87 -8.86
CA ASP A 124 0.07 -25.07 -8.51
C ASP A 124 -0.80 -26.33 -8.50
N ASN A 125 -1.03 -26.88 -9.69
CA ASN A 125 -1.68 -28.18 -9.88
C ASN A 125 -0.97 -28.97 -10.98
N ALA A 126 -1.00 -30.30 -10.92
CA ALA A 126 -0.51 -31.17 -11.99
C ALA A 126 -1.51 -31.30 -13.15
N ASN A 127 -2.81 -31.13 -12.87
CA ASN A 127 -3.88 -31.12 -13.85
C ASN A 127 -4.10 -29.70 -14.42
N PRO A 128 -4.67 -29.58 -15.64
CA PRO A 128 -4.98 -28.28 -16.24
C PRO A 128 -5.81 -27.39 -15.32
N ILE A 129 -5.54 -26.08 -15.40
CA ILE A 129 -6.21 -25.06 -14.60
C ILE A 129 -6.88 -24.06 -15.55
N ALA A 130 -8.19 -23.88 -15.41
CA ALA A 130 -8.95 -22.85 -16.13
C ALA A 130 -9.09 -21.59 -15.27
N VAL A 131 -8.56 -20.47 -15.75
CA VAL A 131 -8.75 -19.15 -15.13
C VAL A 131 -9.84 -18.39 -15.86
N THR A 132 -10.92 -18.05 -15.16
CA THR A 132 -12.04 -17.28 -15.72
C THR A 132 -11.94 -15.84 -15.25
N VAL A 133 -11.84 -14.89 -16.18
CA VAL A 133 -11.89 -13.45 -15.87
C VAL A 133 -13.36 -13.04 -15.68
N PRO A 134 -13.76 -12.60 -14.48
CA PRO A 134 -15.17 -12.34 -14.17
C PRO A 134 -15.71 -11.11 -14.91
N LEU A 135 -17.03 -11.09 -15.10
CA LEU A 135 -17.75 -9.90 -15.55
C LEU A 135 -17.57 -8.75 -14.55
N ASN A 136 -17.42 -7.51 -15.04
CA ASN A 136 -17.22 -6.33 -14.21
C ASN A 136 -18.38 -6.09 -13.22
N ALA A 137 -19.60 -6.49 -13.58
CA ALA A 137 -20.76 -6.40 -12.70
C ALA A 137 -20.68 -7.35 -11.48
N ALA A 138 -19.95 -8.47 -11.60
CA ALA A 138 -19.73 -9.41 -10.51
C ALA A 138 -18.50 -9.03 -9.66
N VAL A 139 -17.41 -8.60 -10.31
CA VAL A 139 -16.18 -8.14 -9.64
C VAL A 139 -15.67 -6.87 -10.32
N ALA A 140 -15.96 -5.72 -9.73
CA ALA A 140 -15.61 -4.42 -10.28
C ALA A 140 -14.14 -4.06 -9.97
N TYR A 141 -13.23 -4.42 -10.87
CA TYR A 141 -11.83 -4.01 -10.80
C TYR A 141 -11.64 -2.56 -11.32
N PRO A 142 -10.84 -1.73 -10.64
CA PRO A 142 -10.44 -0.42 -11.18
C PRO A 142 -9.71 -0.56 -12.52
N ILE A 143 -10.00 0.34 -13.47
CA ILE A 143 -9.25 0.43 -14.73
C ILE A 143 -7.79 0.77 -14.43
N GLY A 144 -6.85 0.11 -15.12
CA GLY A 144 -5.41 0.25 -14.92
C GLY A 144 -4.82 -0.73 -13.90
N ILE A 145 -5.63 -1.50 -13.18
CA ILE A 145 -5.12 -2.52 -12.26
C ILE A 145 -4.50 -3.70 -13.02
N ASN A 146 -3.49 -4.31 -12.41
CA ASN A 146 -2.86 -5.53 -12.89
C ASN A 146 -2.96 -6.66 -11.84
N ILE A 147 -3.00 -7.90 -12.32
CA ILE A 147 -2.87 -9.13 -11.53
C ILE A 147 -1.81 -9.98 -12.22
N ASP A 148 -0.77 -10.38 -11.49
CA ASP A 148 0.25 -11.27 -12.02
C ASP A 148 -0.14 -12.72 -11.76
N PHE A 149 0.08 -13.59 -12.73
CA PHE A 149 -0.14 -15.03 -12.63
C PHE A 149 1.15 -15.76 -12.92
N PHE A 150 1.44 -16.80 -12.14
CA PHE A 150 2.64 -17.60 -12.29
C PHE A 150 2.28 -19.10 -12.28
N GLN A 151 2.60 -19.81 -13.37
CA GLN A 151 2.34 -21.25 -13.47
C GLN A 151 3.43 -22.00 -12.70
N LYS A 152 3.12 -22.43 -11.48
CA LYS A 152 4.04 -23.18 -10.62
C LYS A 152 3.93 -24.69 -10.84
N GLY A 153 2.72 -25.18 -11.04
CA GLY A 153 2.44 -26.60 -11.31
C GLY A 153 2.63 -26.98 -12.78
N ALA A 154 2.71 -28.28 -13.06
CA ALA A 154 2.85 -28.80 -14.43
C ALA A 154 1.56 -28.70 -15.27
N GLY A 155 0.41 -28.51 -14.61
CA GLY A 155 -0.89 -28.34 -15.23
C GLY A 155 -0.95 -27.06 -16.06
N LYS A 156 -1.35 -27.21 -17.32
CA LYS A 156 -1.48 -26.09 -18.25
C LYS A 156 -2.51 -25.08 -17.75
N VAL A 157 -2.10 -23.82 -17.57
CA VAL A 157 -2.98 -22.70 -17.22
C VAL A 157 -3.54 -22.06 -18.48
N THR A 158 -4.86 -21.97 -18.56
CA THR A 158 -5.59 -21.37 -19.69
C THR A 158 -6.58 -20.31 -19.18
N PHE A 159 -6.59 -19.14 -19.80
CA PHE A 159 -7.47 -18.04 -19.47
C PHE A 159 -8.67 -17.98 -20.41
N ALA A 160 -9.82 -17.57 -19.88
CA ALA A 160 -10.99 -17.21 -20.66
C ALA A 160 -11.74 -16.07 -19.97
N GLY A 161 -12.39 -15.19 -20.74
CA GLY A 161 -13.38 -14.28 -20.17
C GLY A 161 -14.69 -15.03 -19.87
N ASP A 162 -15.36 -14.65 -18.79
CA ASP A 162 -16.78 -15.00 -18.62
C ASP A 162 -17.64 -14.37 -19.73
N GLY A 163 -18.91 -14.76 -19.84
CA GLY A 163 -19.82 -14.26 -20.89
C GLY A 163 -19.87 -12.73 -20.95
N GLY A 164 -19.36 -12.15 -22.05
CA GLY A 164 -19.30 -10.70 -22.27
C GLY A 164 -17.93 -10.06 -21.98
N VAL A 165 -16.99 -10.80 -21.38
CA VAL A 165 -15.63 -10.32 -21.11
C VAL A 165 -14.70 -10.63 -22.28
N THR A 166 -13.98 -9.61 -22.75
CA THR A 166 -12.95 -9.73 -23.78
C THR A 166 -11.56 -9.76 -23.14
N VAL A 167 -10.83 -10.86 -23.36
CA VAL A 167 -9.41 -10.98 -23.01
C VAL A 167 -8.58 -10.97 -24.30
N SER A 168 -7.87 -9.88 -24.54
CA SER A 168 -6.99 -9.73 -25.71
C SER A 168 -5.55 -10.08 -25.38
N SER A 169 -4.86 -10.74 -26.29
CA SER A 169 -3.45 -11.13 -26.12
C SER A 169 -2.73 -11.24 -27.47
N ARG A 170 -1.39 -11.37 -27.44
CA ARG A 170 -0.59 -11.55 -28.65
C ARG A 170 -1.03 -12.83 -29.38
N GLY A 171 -1.54 -12.66 -30.60
CA GLY A 171 -1.95 -13.78 -31.45
C GLY A 171 -3.17 -14.57 -30.94
N GLY A 172 -3.90 -14.04 -29.95
CA GLY A 172 -5.01 -14.76 -29.31
C GLY A 172 -4.56 -15.91 -28.39
N CYS A 173 -3.28 -15.98 -28.04
CA CYS A 173 -2.75 -16.97 -27.10
C CYS A 173 -3.29 -16.69 -25.69
N LEU A 174 -4.08 -17.59 -25.12
CA LEU A 174 -4.69 -17.42 -23.79
C LEU A 174 -4.11 -18.36 -22.75
N SER A 175 -2.99 -19.03 -23.02
CA SER A 175 -2.43 -20.02 -22.10
C SER A 175 -0.97 -19.69 -21.76
N ILE A 176 -0.57 -19.81 -20.49
CA ILE A 176 0.80 -19.55 -20.03
C ILE A 176 1.76 -20.53 -20.71
N ALA A 177 2.86 -20.05 -21.31
CA ALA A 177 3.67 -20.84 -22.21
C ALA A 177 4.20 -22.15 -21.61
N ASP A 178 4.72 -22.12 -20.37
CA ASP A 178 5.28 -23.30 -19.73
C ASP A 178 5.17 -23.24 -18.19
N GLN A 179 5.65 -24.29 -17.53
CA GLN A 179 5.90 -24.26 -16.10
C GLN A 179 7.01 -23.25 -15.77
N TYR A 180 6.86 -22.56 -14.65
CA TYR A 180 7.78 -21.55 -14.11
C TYR A 180 7.93 -20.27 -14.94
N VAL A 181 6.91 -19.94 -15.75
CA VAL A 181 6.79 -18.61 -16.37
C VAL A 181 5.48 -17.93 -15.95
N GLY A 182 5.41 -16.62 -16.14
CA GLY A 182 4.31 -15.79 -15.68
C GLY A 182 3.75 -14.86 -16.75
N VAL A 183 2.54 -14.37 -16.48
CA VAL A 183 1.79 -13.43 -17.31
C VAL A 183 1.09 -12.42 -16.42
N THR A 184 0.78 -11.25 -16.95
CA THR A 184 0.03 -10.21 -16.25
C THR A 184 -1.29 -9.98 -16.97
N LEU A 185 -2.38 -9.95 -16.20
CA LEU A 185 -3.70 -9.55 -16.65
C LEU A 185 -3.94 -8.09 -16.27
N ILE A 186 -4.21 -7.23 -17.25
CA ILE A 186 -4.31 -5.78 -17.08
C ILE A 186 -5.72 -5.31 -17.48
N LYS A 187 -6.39 -4.57 -16.60
CA LYS A 187 -7.73 -4.01 -16.84
C LYS A 187 -7.62 -2.77 -17.72
N MET A 188 -8.17 -2.83 -18.95
CA MET A 188 -8.07 -1.72 -19.91
C MET A 188 -9.35 -0.88 -19.99
N ASP A 189 -10.52 -1.52 -19.84
CA ASP A 189 -11.83 -0.86 -19.82
C ASP A 189 -12.85 -1.82 -19.18
N THR A 190 -14.11 -1.40 -19.00
CA THR A 190 -15.23 -2.27 -18.62
C THR A 190 -15.26 -3.52 -19.51
N ASP A 191 -15.32 -4.69 -18.87
CA ASP A 191 -15.25 -6.02 -19.51
C ASP A 191 -14.11 -6.26 -20.51
N THR A 192 -13.08 -5.40 -20.54
CA THR A 192 -11.93 -5.50 -21.46
C THR A 192 -10.61 -5.62 -20.70
N TRP A 193 -9.86 -6.66 -21.01
CA TRP A 193 -8.58 -6.99 -20.36
C TRP A 193 -7.51 -7.37 -21.37
N TYR A 194 -6.25 -7.03 -21.08
CA TYR A 194 -5.10 -7.50 -21.83
C TYR A 194 -4.32 -8.55 -21.02
N LEU A 195 -4.01 -9.68 -21.65
CA LEU A 195 -3.12 -10.70 -21.11
C LEU A 195 -1.77 -10.59 -21.82
N VAL A 196 -0.73 -10.28 -21.05
CA VAL A 196 0.63 -10.04 -21.55
C VAL A 196 1.64 -10.91 -20.82
N GLY A 197 2.72 -11.33 -21.50
CA GLY A 197 3.76 -12.18 -20.92
C GLY A 197 4.11 -13.34 -21.84
N ASP A 198 4.61 -14.43 -21.26
CA ASP A 198 4.98 -15.63 -22.01
C ASP A 198 3.75 -16.53 -22.24
N LEU A 199 3.23 -16.48 -23.47
CA LEU A 199 1.95 -17.06 -23.86
C LEU A 199 2.11 -18.00 -25.06
N LYS A 200 1.34 -19.09 -25.06
CA LYS A 200 1.15 -19.97 -26.23
C LYS A 200 -0.32 -20.31 -26.42
N VAL A 201 -0.63 -20.79 -27.62
CA VAL A 201 -1.95 -21.33 -27.98
C VAL A 201 -2.35 -22.50 -27.08
#